data_AF-T1FF31-F1
#
_entry.id   AF-T1FF31-F1
#
_cell.length_a   1.000
_cell.length_b   1.000
_cell.length_c   1.000
_cell.angle_alpha   90.00
_cell.angle_beta   90.00
_cell.angle_gamma   90.00
#
_symmetry.space_group_name_H-M   'P 1'
#
loop_
_entity.id
_entity.type
_entity.pdbx_description
1 polymer ?
#
loop_
_entity_poly.entity_id
_entity_poly.type
_entity_poly.pdbx_seq_one_letter_code
_entity_poly.pdbx_strand_id
1 'polypeptide(L)'
;MPWLKSIQVVFFIFGLVMGIYMIVLLAFGFLATGLTRENLFSNFKSAIGGRIFAAILMGTTYVLNTIWLGITFLSAVPIIIYIMVKSICVNEIEQRDYCNNNNNNNNNNFPNRDFWYKYNVVFLVYQVYDAGPMYCFAYIGSFFIVVGLKIFLISLSSNYHRIKTSRTMREYRSYIDLTEPNAS
;
A
#
# COMPACT_ATOMS: atom_id res chain seq x y z
N MET A 1 -23.09 -4.47 -19.64
CA MET A 1 -22.18 -5.62 -19.81
C MET A 1 -22.09 -6.39 -18.49
N PRO A 2 -22.54 -7.65 -18.43
CA PRO A 2 -22.62 -8.43 -17.18
C PRO A 2 -21.26 -8.69 -16.52
N TRP A 3 -20.18 -8.77 -17.30
CA TRP A 3 -18.82 -8.97 -16.80
C TRP A 3 -18.32 -7.87 -15.83
N LEU A 4 -18.75 -6.63 -16.04
CA LEU A 4 -18.32 -5.50 -15.20
C LEU A 4 -18.89 -5.59 -13.78
N LYS A 5 -20.12 -6.11 -13.64
CA LYS A 5 -20.73 -6.37 -12.33
C LYS A 5 -20.01 -7.48 -11.58
N SER A 6 -19.56 -8.51 -12.30
CA SER A 6 -18.80 -9.61 -11.70
C SER A 6 -17.47 -9.15 -11.11
N ILE A 7 -16.71 -8.32 -11.83
CA ILE A 7 -15.45 -7.76 -11.33
C ILE A 7 -15.64 -6.86 -10.10
N GLN A 8 -16.67 -6.01 -10.11
CA GLN A 8 -16.95 -5.12 -8.98
C GLN A 8 -17.23 -5.90 -7.69
N VAL A 9 -17.95 -7.02 -7.79
CA VAL A 9 -18.22 -7.90 -6.63
C VAL A 9 -16.94 -8.55 -6.12
N VAL A 10 -16.05 -9.00 -7.02
CA VAL A 10 -14.77 -9.59 -6.62
C VAL A 10 -13.93 -8.58 -5.83
N PHE A 11 -13.81 -7.33 -6.30
CA PHE A 11 -13.08 -6.29 -5.58
C PHE A 11 -13.68 -5.96 -4.20
N PHE A 12 -15.01 -5.99 -4.08
CA PHE A 12 -15.68 -5.78 -2.81
C PHE A 12 -15.34 -6.88 -1.79
N ILE A 13 -15.34 -8.15 -2.22
CA ILE A 13 -14.97 -9.29 -1.37
C ILE A 13 -13.50 -9.17 -0.94
N PHE A 14 -12.59 -8.83 -1.85
CA PHE A 14 -11.19 -8.59 -1.52
C PHE A 14 -11.02 -7.46 -0.49
N GLY A 15 -11.75 -6.36 -0.66
CA GLY A 15 -11.76 -5.26 0.31
C GLY A 15 -12.20 -5.69 1.71
N LEU A 16 -13.26 -6.50 1.81
CA LEU A 16 -13.74 -7.06 3.07
C LEU A 16 -12.70 -7.94 3.75
N VAL A 17 -12.08 -8.85 3.01
CA VAL A 17 -11.04 -9.76 3.54
C VAL A 17 -9.84 -8.95 4.04
N MET A 18 -9.41 -7.93 3.30
CA MET A 18 -8.31 -7.05 3.72
C MET A 18 -8.67 -6.21 4.95
N GLY A 19 -9.92 -5.74 5.05
CA GLY A 19 -10.40 -5.03 6.23
C GLY A 19 -10.37 -5.89 7.48
N ILE A 20 -10.86 -7.13 7.39
CA ILE A 20 -10.78 -8.11 8.49
C ILE A 20 -9.32 -8.40 8.85
N TYR A 21 -8.46 -8.58 7.85
CA TYR A 21 -7.03 -8.81 8.07
C TYR A 21 -6.37 -7.64 8.83
N MET A 22 -6.70 -6.40 8.47
CA MET A 22 -6.20 -5.20 9.17
C MET A 22 -6.65 -5.14 10.64
N ILE A 23 -7.92 -5.46 10.93
CA ILE A 23 -8.43 -5.54 12.31
C ILE A 23 -7.67 -6.61 13.11
N VAL A 24 -7.42 -7.78 12.50
CA VAL A 24 -6.63 -8.84 13.13
C VAL A 24 -5.21 -8.34 13.43
N LEU A 25 -4.51 -7.75 12.45
CA LEU A 25 -3.17 -7.18 12.66
C LEU A 25 -3.17 -6.16 13.81
N LEU A 26 -4.17 -5.29 13.87
CA LEU A 26 -4.30 -4.24 14.87
C LEU A 26 -4.53 -4.83 16.28
N ALA A 27 -5.38 -5.85 16.40
CA ALA A 27 -5.57 -6.57 17.67
C ALA A 27 -4.26 -7.23 18.15
N PHE A 28 -3.51 -7.88 17.24
CA PHE A 28 -2.20 -8.44 17.58
C PHE A 28 -1.16 -7.38 17.95
N GLY A 29 -1.19 -6.21 17.31
CA GLY A 29 -0.35 -5.07 17.67
C GLY A 29 -0.59 -4.57 19.09
N PHE A 30 -1.86 -4.48 19.51
CA PHE A 30 -2.20 -4.12 20.89
C PHE A 30 -1.78 -5.19 21.89
N LEU A 31 -2.01 -6.47 21.57
CA LEU A 31 -1.58 -7.59 22.42
C LEU A 31 -0.05 -7.64 22.60
N ALA A 32 0.71 -7.26 21.58
CA ALA A 32 2.18 -7.21 21.65
C ALA A 32 2.71 -6.08 22.57
N THR A 33 1.95 -5.02 22.80
CA THR A 33 2.37 -3.81 23.55
C THR A 33 2.21 -3.94 25.07
N GLY A 34 1.57 -5.01 25.58
CA GLY A 34 1.93 -5.55 26.90
C GLY A 34 1.34 -4.90 28.16
N LEU A 35 0.03 -4.63 28.20
CA LEU A 35 -0.71 -4.39 29.46
C LEU A 35 -1.76 -5.46 29.79
N THR A 36 -1.99 -6.45 28.92
CA THR A 36 -3.01 -7.50 29.13
C THR A 36 -2.40 -8.89 29.40
N ARG A 37 -1.08 -8.95 29.66
CA ARG A 37 -0.35 -10.22 29.77
C ARG A 37 -0.65 -10.99 31.06
N GLU A 38 -1.29 -10.36 32.04
CA GLU A 38 -1.39 -10.86 33.42
C GLU A 38 -2.68 -11.67 33.66
N ASN A 39 -3.79 -11.33 33.00
CA ASN A 39 -5.11 -11.90 33.33
C ASN A 39 -5.64 -12.97 32.36
N LEU A 40 -5.05 -13.16 31.16
CA LEU A 40 -5.62 -14.01 30.10
C LEU A 40 -4.82 -15.27 29.73
N PHE A 41 -3.58 -15.43 30.22
CA PHE A 41 -2.70 -16.56 29.85
C PHE A 41 -2.22 -17.40 31.05
N SER A 42 -3.14 -17.78 31.94
CA SER A 42 -2.88 -18.79 32.98
C SER A 42 -2.66 -20.20 32.39
N ASN A 43 -3.16 -20.49 31.19
CA ASN A 43 -3.05 -21.81 30.57
C ASN A 43 -1.85 -21.91 29.61
N PHE A 44 -0.79 -22.60 30.03
CA PHE A 44 0.47 -22.85 29.31
C PHE A 44 0.31 -23.33 27.84
N LYS A 45 -0.79 -24.00 27.50
CA LYS A 45 -1.12 -24.42 26.12
C LYS A 45 -1.47 -23.27 25.18
N SER A 46 -2.02 -22.17 25.67
CA SER A 46 -2.41 -21.02 24.83
C SER A 46 -1.18 -20.16 24.43
N ALA A 47 -0.14 -20.16 25.27
CA ALA A 47 1.09 -19.41 25.01
C ALA A 47 1.92 -19.95 23.82
N ILE A 48 1.77 -21.24 23.48
CA ILE A 48 2.47 -21.84 22.32
C ILE A 48 1.79 -21.48 20.99
N GLY A 49 0.46 -21.37 20.99
CA GLY A 49 -0.33 -21.00 19.81
C GLY A 49 -0.07 -19.57 19.36
N GLY A 50 0.06 -18.62 20.30
CA GLY A 50 0.38 -17.23 19.98
C GLY A 50 1.73 -17.04 19.27
N ARG A 51 2.71 -17.91 19.53
CA ARG A 51 4.04 -17.86 18.89
C ARG A 51 4.00 -18.35 17.44
N ILE A 52 3.35 -19.49 17.22
CA ILE A 52 3.12 -20.03 15.87
C ILE A 52 2.31 -19.03 15.05
N PHE A 53 1.26 -18.45 15.65
CA PHE A 53 0.41 -17.49 14.98
C PHE A 53 1.17 -16.20 14.64
N ALA A 54 2.01 -15.69 15.56
CA ALA A 54 2.84 -14.53 15.29
C ALA A 54 3.85 -14.78 14.15
N ALA A 55 4.46 -15.97 14.09
CA ALA A 55 5.38 -16.34 13.01
C ALA A 55 4.65 -16.41 11.65
N ILE A 56 3.47 -17.04 11.60
CA ILE A 56 2.63 -17.10 10.40
C ILE A 56 2.20 -15.69 9.98
N LEU A 57 1.74 -14.87 10.93
CA LEU A 57 1.30 -13.50 10.66
C LEU A 57 2.45 -12.65 10.10
N MET A 58 3.68 -12.81 10.62
CA MET A 58 4.87 -12.15 10.11
C MET A 58 5.17 -12.56 8.67
N GLY A 59 5.13 -13.88 8.38
CA GLY A 59 5.34 -14.41 7.03
C GLY A 59 4.29 -13.92 6.04
N THR A 60 3.01 -13.99 6.40
CA THR A 60 1.90 -13.52 5.56
C THR A 60 2.00 -12.02 5.29
N THR A 61 2.27 -11.20 6.31
CA THR A 61 2.42 -9.75 6.16
C THR A 61 3.59 -9.42 5.22
N TYR A 62 4.69 -10.16 5.31
CA TYR A 62 5.86 -9.97 4.46
C TYR A 62 5.55 -10.25 2.98
N VAL A 63 4.93 -11.40 2.68
CA VAL A 63 4.52 -11.76 1.31
C VAL A 63 3.54 -10.74 0.76
N LEU A 64 2.53 -10.38 1.56
CA LEU A 64 1.52 -9.41 1.17
C LEU A 64 2.14 -8.04 0.87
N ASN A 65 3.05 -7.57 1.71
CA ASN A 65 3.77 -6.32 1.47
C ASN A 65 4.56 -6.36 0.16
N THR A 66 5.23 -7.47 -0.17
CA THR A 66 5.98 -7.60 -1.43
C THR A 66 5.08 -7.53 -2.65
N ILE A 67 3.90 -8.17 -2.59
CA ILE A 67 2.89 -8.10 -3.65
C ILE A 67 2.40 -6.67 -3.83
N TRP A 68 2.01 -5.99 -2.75
CA TRP A 68 1.51 -4.61 -2.81
C TRP A 68 2.57 -3.62 -3.29
N LEU A 69 3.84 -3.86 -2.98
CA LEU A 69 4.94 -3.04 -3.50
C LEU A 69 5.04 -3.15 -5.03
N GLY A 70 4.87 -4.35 -5.58
CA GLY A 70 4.75 -4.54 -7.03
C GLY A 70 3.55 -3.80 -7.62
N ILE A 71 2.39 -3.84 -6.95
CA ILE A 71 1.17 -3.13 -7.38
C ILE A 71 1.37 -1.60 -7.34
N THR A 72 2.01 -1.05 -6.29
CA THR A 72 2.34 0.39 -6.23
C THR A 72 3.24 0.80 -7.39
N PHE A 73 4.21 -0.03 -7.76
CA PHE A 73 5.11 0.27 -8.87
C PHE A 73 4.38 0.23 -10.21
N LEU A 74 3.56 -0.80 -10.44
CA LEU A 74 2.82 -0.95 -11.69
C LEU A 74 1.75 0.14 -11.85
N SER A 75 1.10 0.55 -10.75
CA SER A 75 0.12 1.65 -10.76
C SER A 75 0.72 3.04 -10.98
N ALA A 76 2.04 3.20 -10.86
CA ALA A 76 2.71 4.44 -11.25
C ALA A 76 2.65 4.69 -12.77
N VAL A 77 2.62 3.63 -13.59
CA VAL A 77 2.57 3.74 -15.07
C VAL A 77 1.35 4.54 -15.57
N PRO A 78 0.09 4.20 -15.22
CA PRO A 78 -1.07 4.98 -15.68
C PRO A 78 -1.07 6.42 -15.14
N ILE A 79 -0.46 6.67 -13.97
CA ILE A 79 -0.34 8.02 -13.41
C ILE A 79 0.64 8.86 -14.24
N ILE A 80 1.78 8.28 -14.64
CA ILE A 80 2.73 8.96 -15.50
C ILE A 80 2.06 9.29 -16.84
N ILE A 81 1.32 8.36 -17.43
CA ILE A 81 0.56 8.59 -18.68
C ILE A 81 -0.45 9.72 -18.49
N TYR A 82 -1.20 9.74 -17.38
CA TYR A 82 -2.13 10.81 -17.05
C TYR A 82 -1.44 12.19 -16.98
N ILE A 83 -0.29 12.29 -16.30
CA ILE A 83 0.47 13.53 -16.20
C ILE A 83 0.99 13.98 -17.58
N MET A 84 1.50 13.05 -18.39
CA MET A 84 1.98 13.34 -19.74
C MET A 84 0.87 13.89 -20.64
N VAL A 85 -0.30 13.25 -20.65
CA VAL A 85 -1.46 13.69 -21.44
C VAL A 85 -1.95 15.07 -20.98
N LYS A 86 -1.96 15.32 -19.66
CA LYS A 86 -2.30 16.64 -19.12
C LYS A 86 -1.32 17.72 -19.58
N SER A 87 -0.02 17.42 -19.58
CA SER A 87 1.02 18.37 -20.02
C SER A 87 0.86 18.75 -21.49
N ILE A 88 0.56 17.78 -22.35
CA ILE A 88 0.33 18.03 -23.78
C ILE A 88 -0.90 18.93 -23.97
N CYS A 89 -1.99 18.66 -23.23
CA CYS A 89 -3.21 19.45 -23.30
C CYS A 89 -2.97 20.93 -22.92
N VAL A 90 -2.23 21.20 -21.85
CA VAL A 90 -1.92 22.58 -21.41
C VAL A 90 -1.09 23.31 -22.46
N ASN A 91 -0.05 22.68 -22.99
CA ASN A 91 0.85 23.30 -23.97
C ASN A 91 0.13 23.64 -25.29
N GLU A 92 -0.78 22.78 -25.75
CA GLU A 92 -1.58 23.01 -26.96
C GLU A 92 -2.60 24.17 -26.79
N ILE A 93 -3.18 24.32 -25.61
CA ILE A 93 -4.11 25.44 -25.31
C ILE A 93 -3.35 26.76 -25.24
N GLU A 94 -2.20 26.78 -24.56
CA GLU A 94 -1.38 27.99 -24.44
C GLU A 94 -0.85 28.46 -25.81
N GLN A 95 -0.39 27.52 -26.64
CA GLN A 95 0.06 27.84 -28.00
C GLN A 95 -1.08 28.34 -28.90
N ARG A 96 -2.31 27.84 -28.71
CA ARG A 96 -3.52 28.35 -29.40
C ARG A 96 -3.84 29.78 -29.01
N ASP A 97 -3.84 30.11 -27.72
CA ASP A 97 -4.14 31.47 -27.25
C ASP A 97 -3.10 32.47 -27.75
N TYR A 98 -1.83 32.08 -27.75
CA TYR A 98 -0.74 32.88 -28.31
C TYR A 98 -0.89 33.11 -29.82
N CYS A 99 -1.16 32.04 -30.61
CA CYS A 99 -1.38 32.17 -32.05
C CYS A 99 -2.65 32.95 -32.39
N ASN A 100 -3.76 32.72 -31.68
CA ASN A 100 -5.04 33.39 -31.93
C ASN A 100 -4.94 34.90 -31.64
N ASN A 101 -4.23 35.28 -30.57
CA ASN A 101 -4.00 36.69 -30.25
C ASN A 101 -3.13 37.39 -31.33
N ASN A 102 -2.14 36.68 -31.88
CA ASN A 102 -1.25 37.23 -32.91
C ASN A 102 -1.91 37.29 -34.31
N ASN A 103 -2.85 36.38 -34.60
CA ASN A 103 -3.54 36.31 -35.90
C ASN A 103 -4.67 37.33 -36.08
N ASN A 104 -5.18 37.94 -35.00
CA ASN A 104 -6.11 39.06 -35.10
C ASN A 104 -5.52 40.27 -35.86
N ASN A 105 -4.20 40.29 -36.09
CA ASN A 105 -3.53 41.31 -36.88
C ASN A 105 -3.22 40.91 -38.33
N ASN A 106 -3.33 39.64 -38.73
CA ASN A 106 -3.03 39.22 -40.11
C ASN A 106 -3.89 38.03 -40.55
N ASN A 107 -4.81 38.30 -41.48
CA ASN A 107 -5.64 37.31 -42.17
C ASN A 107 -4.76 36.30 -42.93
N ASN A 108 -4.44 35.14 -42.34
CA ASN A 108 -3.85 34.04 -43.09
C ASN A 108 -4.37 32.66 -42.66
N ASN A 109 -4.74 31.91 -43.69
CA ASN A 109 -5.27 30.55 -43.71
C ASN A 109 -4.39 29.56 -42.93
N PHE A 110 -4.93 28.97 -41.86
CA PHE A 110 -4.35 27.78 -41.24
C PHE A 110 -4.66 26.54 -42.09
N PRO A 111 -3.69 25.64 -42.33
CA PRO A 111 -3.92 24.43 -43.12
C PRO A 111 -4.90 23.48 -42.40
N ASN A 112 -5.90 23.02 -43.15
CA ASN A 112 -7.01 22.14 -42.73
C ASN A 112 -6.59 20.73 -42.24
N ARG A 113 -5.31 20.48 -41.96
CA ARG A 113 -4.80 19.19 -41.44
C ARG A 113 -5.01 19.02 -39.94
N ASP A 114 -5.43 20.08 -39.25
CA ASP A 114 -5.51 20.14 -37.80
C ASP A 114 -6.85 19.60 -37.24
N PHE A 115 -7.89 19.49 -38.07
CA PHE A 115 -9.25 19.18 -37.58
C PHE A 115 -9.38 17.75 -37.05
N TRP A 116 -8.81 16.77 -37.77
CA TRP A 116 -8.89 15.35 -37.42
C TRP A 116 -8.03 14.99 -36.19
N TYR A 117 -6.84 15.58 -36.09
CA TYR A 117 -5.96 15.45 -34.92
C TYR A 117 -6.59 16.11 -33.68
N LYS A 118 -7.18 17.31 -33.83
CA LYS A 118 -7.83 18.06 -32.76
C LYS A 118 -9.02 17.30 -32.14
N TYR A 119 -9.86 16.68 -32.94
CA TYR A 119 -11.02 15.95 -32.42
C TYR A 119 -10.58 14.72 -31.59
N ASN A 120 -9.56 14.00 -32.07
CA ASN A 120 -9.06 12.82 -31.40
C ASN A 120 -8.34 13.14 -30.08
N VAL A 121 -7.48 14.16 -30.04
CA VAL A 121 -6.75 14.52 -28.81
C VAL A 121 -7.68 15.10 -27.74
N VAL A 122 -8.66 15.92 -28.12
CA VAL A 122 -9.63 16.48 -27.16
C VAL A 122 -10.54 15.39 -26.59
N PHE A 123 -10.96 14.44 -27.42
CA PHE A 123 -11.73 13.27 -26.96
C PHE A 123 -10.93 12.40 -25.99
N LEU A 124 -9.66 12.12 -26.32
CA LEU A 124 -8.75 11.35 -25.47
C LEU A 124 -8.50 12.05 -24.12
N VAL A 125 -8.31 13.37 -24.13
CA VAL A 125 -8.16 14.19 -22.92
C VAL A 125 -9.41 14.13 -22.06
N TYR A 126 -10.59 14.24 -22.63
CA TYR A 126 -11.85 14.19 -21.87
C TYR A 126 -12.03 12.83 -21.19
N GLN A 127 -11.72 11.75 -21.91
CA GLN A 127 -11.81 10.39 -21.38
C GLN A 127 -10.77 10.10 -20.28
N VAL A 128 -9.57 10.67 -20.41
CA VAL A 128 -8.50 10.56 -19.40
C VAL A 128 -8.76 11.45 -18.18
N TYR A 129 -9.40 12.61 -18.35
CA TYR A 129 -9.71 13.53 -17.27
C TYR A 129 -10.73 12.95 -16.28
N ASP A 130 -11.75 12.25 -16.79
CA ASP A 130 -12.78 11.62 -15.96
C ASP A 130 -12.23 10.40 -15.18
N ALA A 131 -11.35 9.61 -15.80
CA ALA A 131 -10.74 8.44 -15.16
C ALA A 131 -9.51 8.76 -14.29
N GLY A 132 -8.83 9.89 -14.54
CA GLY A 132 -7.59 10.30 -13.89
C GLY A 132 -7.60 10.28 -12.35
N PRO A 133 -8.60 10.91 -11.70
CA PRO A 133 -8.67 10.96 -10.24
C PRO A 133 -8.70 9.57 -9.58
N MET A 134 -9.36 8.59 -10.21
CA MET A 134 -9.48 7.24 -9.66
C MET A 134 -8.11 6.54 -9.57
N TYR A 135 -7.23 6.75 -10.55
CA TYR A 135 -5.87 6.21 -10.52
C TYR A 135 -5.02 6.83 -9.41
N CYS A 136 -5.17 8.13 -9.16
CA CYS A 136 -4.49 8.81 -8.05
C CYS A 136 -4.92 8.23 -6.70
N PHE A 137 -6.24 8.08 -6.47
CA PHE A 137 -6.74 7.49 -5.22
C PHE A 137 -6.25 6.05 -5.04
N ALA A 138 -6.22 5.25 -6.11
CA ALA A 138 -5.72 3.88 -6.07
C ALA A 138 -4.24 3.82 -5.67
N TYR A 139 -3.39 4.67 -6.24
CA TYR A 139 -1.97 4.72 -5.92
C TYR A 139 -1.71 5.19 -4.49
N ILE A 140 -2.39 6.26 -4.05
CA ILE A 140 -2.29 6.75 -2.68
C ILE A 140 -2.71 5.66 -1.70
N GLY A 141 -3.86 5.02 -1.92
CA GLY A 141 -4.35 3.92 -1.07
C GLY A 141 -3.35 2.76 -1.01
N SER A 142 -2.82 2.34 -2.16
CA SER A 142 -1.80 1.29 -2.25
C SER A 142 -0.52 1.67 -1.49
N PHE A 143 -0.09 2.92 -1.56
CA PHE A 143 1.07 3.42 -0.83
C PHE A 143 0.85 3.37 0.69
N PHE A 144 -0.32 3.83 1.17
CA PHE A 144 -0.67 3.74 2.59
C PHE A 144 -0.68 2.30 3.11
N ILE A 145 -1.18 1.35 2.31
CA ILE A 145 -1.17 -0.08 2.66
C ILE A 145 0.26 -0.57 2.84
N VAL A 146 1.16 -0.28 1.89
CA VAL A 146 2.58 -0.68 1.98
C VAL A 146 3.21 -0.09 3.23
N VAL A 147 3.07 1.22 3.47
CA VAL A 147 3.65 1.88 4.65
C VAL A 147 3.11 1.28 5.95
N GLY A 148 1.79 1.04 6.04
CA GLY A 148 1.16 0.43 7.20
C GLY A 148 1.68 -0.98 7.48
N LEU A 149 1.77 -1.83 6.46
CA LEU A 149 2.30 -3.19 6.60
C LEU A 149 3.78 -3.18 7.01
N LYS A 150 4.58 -2.25 6.49
CA LYS A 150 6.00 -2.08 6.89
C LYS A 150 6.14 -1.69 8.36
N ILE A 151 5.40 -0.68 8.82
CA ILE A 151 5.42 -0.22 10.22
C ILE A 151 5.01 -1.36 11.15
N PHE A 152 3.97 -2.11 10.78
CA PHE A 152 3.54 -3.28 11.53
C PHE A 152 4.63 -4.35 11.62
N LEU A 153 5.30 -4.66 10.51
CA LEU A 153 6.38 -5.64 10.47
C LEU A 153 7.57 -5.24 11.35
N ILE A 154 7.93 -3.94 11.38
CA ILE A 154 8.97 -3.39 12.25
C ILE A 154 8.60 -3.56 13.74
N SER A 155 7.33 -3.27 14.09
CA SER A 155 6.83 -3.48 15.46
C SER A 155 6.93 -4.95 15.86
N LEU A 156 6.53 -5.86 14.97
CA LEU A 156 6.58 -7.30 15.23
C LEU A 156 8.02 -7.82 15.32
N SER A 157 8.93 -7.36 14.45
CA SER A 157 10.34 -7.75 14.49
C SER A 157 11.04 -7.30 15.77
N SER A 158 10.73 -6.09 16.25
CA SER A 158 11.26 -5.58 17.51
C SER A 158 10.82 -6.44 18.70
N ASN A 159 9.54 -6.78 18.76
CA ASN A 159 8.98 -7.66 19.79
C ASN A 159 9.55 -9.09 19.70
N TYR A 160 9.72 -9.63 18.48
CA TYR A 160 10.34 -10.94 18.27
C TYR A 160 11.80 -10.97 18.75
N HIS A 161 12.58 -9.94 18.41
CA HIS A 161 13.96 -9.81 18.86
C HIS A 161 14.05 -9.71 20.38
N ARG A 162 13.21 -8.89 21.02
CA ARG A 162 13.17 -8.76 22.49
C ARG A 162 12.90 -10.11 23.18
N ILE A 163 11.93 -10.88 22.69
CA ILE A 163 11.59 -12.20 23.27
C ILE A 163 12.77 -13.17 23.13
N LYS A 164 13.44 -13.19 21.97
CA LYS A 164 14.62 -14.03 21.73
C LYS A 164 15.76 -13.66 22.69
N THR A 165 16.07 -12.37 22.82
CA THR A 165 17.12 -11.89 23.71
C THR A 165 16.81 -12.20 25.17
N SER A 166 15.57 -11.95 25.64
CA SER A 166 15.16 -12.27 27.01
C SER A 166 15.27 -13.77 27.35
N ARG A 167 15.02 -14.66 26.39
CA ARG A 167 15.17 -16.10 26.58
C ARG A 167 16.63 -16.49 26.79
N THR A 168 17.50 -15.97 25.93
CA THR A 168 18.95 -16.23 26.00
C THR A 168 19.49 -15.81 27.37
N MET A 169 19.06 -14.66 27.90
CA MET A 169 19.42 -14.20 29.25
C MET A 169 18.93 -15.14 30.37
N ARG A 170 17.74 -15.72 30.25
CA ARG A 170 17.23 -16.70 31.24
C ARG A 170 18.00 -18.01 31.21
N GLU A 171 18.36 -18.48 30.02
CA GLU A 171 19.18 -19.68 29.85
C GLU A 171 20.56 -19.49 30.49
N TYR A 172 21.24 -18.34 30.26
CA TYR A 172 22.49 -18.00 30.95
C TYR A 172 22.35 -18.01 32.48
N ARG A 173 21.27 -17.43 33.02
CA ARG A 173 21.02 -17.43 34.48
C ARG A 173 20.89 -18.84 35.04
N SER A 174 20.15 -19.72 34.36
CA SER A 174 20.01 -21.11 34.80
C SER A 174 21.31 -21.91 34.77
N TYR A 175 22.23 -21.58 33.84
CA TYR A 175 23.55 -22.22 33.84
C TYR A 175 24.41 -21.76 35.03
N ILE A 176 24.35 -20.48 35.41
CA ILE A 176 25.06 -19.92 36.57
C ILE A 176 24.57 -20.58 37.88
N ASP A 177 23.24 -20.65 38.06
CA ASP A 177 22.62 -21.23 39.26
C ASP A 177 23.02 -22.72 39.46
N LEU A 178 23.34 -23.44 38.38
CA LEU A 178 23.82 -24.84 38.44
C LEU A 178 25.31 -24.96 38.74
N THR A 179 26.10 -23.92 38.50
CA THR A 179 27.56 -23.92 38.76
C THR A 179 27.93 -23.42 40.15
N GLU A 180 27.07 -22.64 40.81
CA GLU A 180 27.28 -22.11 42.16
C GLU A 180 26.72 -22.93 43.36
N PRO A 181 26.11 -24.13 43.25
CA PRO A 181 25.51 -24.81 44.41
C PRO A 181 26.52 -25.40 45.40
N ASN A 182 27.84 -25.23 45.18
CA ASN A 182 28.91 -25.85 45.96
C ASN A 182 29.80 -24.83 46.72
N ALA A 183 29.43 -23.55 46.76
CA ALA A 183 30.17 -22.50 47.47
C ALA A 183 29.47 -22.11 48.78
N SER A 184 29.23 -23.09 49.66
CA SER A 184 28.83 -22.87 51.06
C SER A 184 29.37 -23.96 51.95
#